data_AF-A0A920Q9J8-F1
#
_entry.id   AF-A0A920Q9J8-F1
#
_cell.length_a   1.000
_cell.length_b   1.000
_cell.length_c   1.000
_cell.angle_alpha   90.00
_cell.angle_beta   90.00
_cell.angle_gamma   90.00
#
_symmetry.space_group_name_H-M   'P 1'
#
loop_
_entity.id
_entity.type
_entity.pdbx_description
1 polymer ?
#
loop_
_entity_poly.entity_id
_entity_poly.type
_entity_poly.pdbx_seq_one_letter_code
_entity_poly.pdbx_strand_id
1 'polypeptide(L)' 'MYDYSFYEHLLIEVKDGVALLTINRPEVYNATNAKLHNELRWSGWI' A
#
# COMPACT_ATOMS: atom_id res chain seq x y z
N MET A 1 -10.15 1.39 -14.60
CA MET A 1 -9.85 1.57 -13.17
C MET A 1 -8.73 0.60 -12.84
N TYR A 2 -7.62 1.04 -12.24
CA TYR A 2 -6.57 0.11 -11.80
C TYR A 2 -7.09 -0.72 -10.64
N ASP A 3 -6.82 -2.02 -10.65
CA ASP A 3 -7.15 -2.92 -9.55
C ASP A 3 -5.99 -2.93 -8.56
N TYR A 4 -6.22 -2.51 -7.32
CA TYR A 4 -5.21 -2.43 -6.26
C TYR A 4 -5.37 -3.52 -5.20
N SER A 5 -6.22 -4.54 -5.44
CA SER A 5 -6.47 -5.62 -4.48
C SER A 5 -5.25 -6.50 -4.20
N PHE A 6 -4.16 -6.32 -4.95
CA PHE A 6 -2.92 -7.06 -4.79
C PHE A 6 -2.06 -6.58 -3.61
N TYR A 7 -2.34 -5.40 -3.05
CA TYR A 7 -1.68 -4.91 -1.85
C TYR A 7 -2.34 -5.51 -0.60
N GLU A 8 -1.55 -6.16 0.26
CA GLU A 8 -2.10 -6.79 1.46
C GLU A 8 -2.29 -5.78 2.61
N HIS A 9 -1.38 -4.81 2.71
CA HIS A 9 -1.32 -3.91 3.86
C HIS A 9 -1.60 -2.45 3.50
N LEU A 10 -1.93 -2.15 2.24
CA LEU A 10 -2.21 -0.81 1.76
C LEU A 10 -3.62 -0.71 1.19
N LEU A 11 -4.36 0.29 1.62
CA LEU A 11 -5.57 0.76 0.94
C LEU A 11 -5.21 1.95 0.08
N ILE A 12 -5.61 1.93 -1.19
CA ILE A 12 -5.28 2.98 -2.17
C ILE A 12 -6.58 3.61 -2.67
N GLU A 13 -6.71 4.91 -2.45
CA GLU A 13 -7.79 5.73 -3.00
C GLU A 13 -7.20 6.82 -3.90
N VAL A 14 -7.65 6.89 -5.15
CA VAL A 14 -7.22 7.95 -6.08
C VAL A 14 -8.37 8.93 -6.27
N LYS A 15 -8.16 10.19 -5.89
CA LYS A 15 -9.13 11.28 -6.01
C LYS A 15 -8.43 12.51 -6.58
N ASP A 16 -8.98 13.06 -7.66
CA ASP A 16 -8.50 14.30 -8.31
C ASP A 16 -6.99 14.31 -8.63
N GLY A 17 -6.46 13.16 -9.07
CA GLY A 17 -5.04 13.00 -9.40
C GLY A 17 -4.11 12.82 -8.19
N VAL A 18 -4.64 12.76 -6.98
CA VAL A 18 -3.90 12.47 -5.74
C VAL A 18 -4.24 11.07 -5.24
N ALA A 19 -3.22 10.29 -4.92
CA ALA A 19 -3.38 8.97 -4.30
C ALA A 19 -3.19 9.06 -2.78
N LEU A 20 -4.22 8.67 -2.02
CA LEU A 20 -4.15 8.45 -0.58
C LEU A 20 -3.82 6.99 -0.32
N LEU A 21 -2.66 6.74 0.30
CA LEU A 21 -2.24 5.41 0.74
C LEU A 21 -2.45 5.31 2.25
N THR A 22 -3.21 4.32 2.68
CA THR A 22 -3.44 4.02 4.10
C THR A 22 -2.79 2.70 4.45
N ILE A 23 -1.88 2.71 5.44
CA ILE A 23 -1.35 1.48 6.04
C ILE A 23 -2.45 0.88 6.91
N ASN A 24 -2.94 -0.30 6.51
CA ASN A 24 -4.07 -0.97 7.14
C ASN A 24 -3.59 -2.13 8.01
N ARG A 25 -2.79 -1.83 9.03
CA ARG A 25 -2.28 -2.80 10.02
C ARG A 25 -2.48 -2.29 11.47
N PRO A 26 -3.71 -1.92 11.85
CA PRO A 26 -3.97 -1.33 13.16
C PRO A 26 -3.62 -2.26 14.32
N GLU A 27 -3.70 -3.58 14.12
CA GLU A 27 -3.39 -4.62 15.10
C GLU A 27 -1.93 -4.59 15.59
N VAL A 28 -1.03 -3.98 14.83
CA VAL A 28 0.39 -3.76 15.20
C VAL A 28 0.78 -2.28 15.12
N TYR A 29 -0.17 -1.37 15.31
CA TYR A 29 0.06 0.08 15.25
C TYR A 29 0.76 0.53 13.95
N ASN A 30 0.40 -0.08 12.83
CA ASN A 30 0.97 0.21 11.50
C ASN A 30 2.49 0.04 11.41
N ALA A 31 3.09 -0.79 12.28
CA ALA A 31 4.50 -1.12 12.22
C ALA A 31 4.88 -1.67 10.82
N THR A 32 6.03 -1.25 10.31
CA THR A 32 6.52 -1.72 9.01
C THR A 32 7.03 -3.16 9.10
N ASN A 33 6.76 -3.95 8.07
CA ASN A 33 7.38 -5.26 7.86
C ASN A 33 8.04 -5.28 6.47
N ALA A 34 8.84 -6.31 6.19
CA ALA A 34 9.54 -6.43 4.91
C ALA A 34 8.57 -6.41 3.71
N LYS A 35 7.37 -6.97 3.87
CA LYS A 35 6.34 -6.99 2.84
C LYS A 35 5.79 -5.59 2.54
N LEU A 36 5.33 -4.86 3.54
CA LEU A 36 4.85 -3.48 3.44
C LEU A 36 5.94 -2.55 2.90
N HIS A 37 7.20 -2.77 3.29
CA HIS A 37 8.33 -2.00 2.75
C HIS A 37 8.52 -2.24 1.25
N ASN A 38 8.33 -3.48 0.77
CA ASN A 38 8.36 -3.79 -0.65
C ASN A 38 7.13 -3.27 -1.41
N GLU A 39 5.95 -3.32 -0.78
CA GLU A 39 4.71 -2.76 -1.32
C GLU A 39 4.82 -1.24 -1.54
N LEU A 40 5.43 -0.52 -0.59
CA LEU A 40 5.70 0.92 -0.71
C LEU A 40 6.81 1.27 -1.72
N ARG A 41 7.80 0.39 -1.88
CA ARG A 41 8.93 0.60 -2.79
C ARG A 41 8.53 0.53 -4.27
N TRP A 42 7.48 -0.22 -4.60
CA TRP A 42 7.07 -0.52 -5.98
C TRP A 42 8.25 -0.98 -6.86
N SER A 43 8.75 -2.22 -6.65
CA SER A 43 9.70 -2.84 -7.57
C SER A 43 8.95 -3.68 -8.60
N GLY A 44 8.42 -3.03 -9.64
CA GLY A 44 7.79 -3.72 -10.77
C GLY A 44 8.74 -4.64 -11.55
N TRP A 45 10.07 -4.46 -11.43
CA TRP A 45 11.09 -5.26 -12.13
C TRP A 45 12.45 -5.15 -11.41
N ILE A 46 12.67 -5.94 -10.35
CA ILE A 46 13.97 -6.50 -9.91
C ILE A 46 13.71 -7.67 -8.96
#